data_AF-A0A972KBW2-F1
#
_entry.id   AF-A0A972KBW2-F1
#
_cell.length_a   1.000
_cell.length_b   1.000
_cell.length_c   1.000
_cell.angle_alpha   90.00
_cell.angle_beta   90.00
_cell.angle_gamma   90.00
#
_symmetry.space_group_name_H-M   'P 1'
#
loop_
_entity.id
_entity.type
_entity.pdbx_description
1 polymer ?
#
loop_
_entity_poly.entity_id
_entity_poly.type
_entity_poly.pdbx_seq_one_letter_code
_entity_poly.pdbx_strand_id
1 'polypeptide(L)'
;MLAALITALLLVTDGPWWLGVVLGVGMMSPTLGLLLVGGAVAASLFRRTRRPSATVLTGCVDIIAAELRSGQSLRQAVATGARHSGVPGWEQVEARSLAGLPMADVGAGLRVPGADGIRLRAVLAIADTTGGQASVVFDALADTMRRRQSLDRERRMATAQARFSAGVIAGGPLIALLWLLMTGALGRMLTGGGIGAVIVVVGTMLELAGVSLVVWMIAREEGR
;
A
#
# COMPACT_ATOMS: atom_id res chain seq x y z
N MET A 1 -24.46 31.69 12.55
CA MET A 1 -23.83 32.61 11.57
C MET A 1 -22.33 32.35 11.40
N LEU A 2 -21.56 32.13 12.46
CA LEU A 2 -20.14 31.72 12.38
C LEU A 2 -19.91 30.38 11.64
N ALA A 3 -20.79 29.39 11.81
CA ALA A 3 -20.69 28.10 11.12
C ALA A 3 -20.81 28.23 9.60
N ALA A 4 -21.73 29.07 9.10
CA ALA A 4 -21.89 29.32 7.67
C ALA A 4 -20.67 30.05 7.07
N LEU A 5 -20.00 30.89 7.85
CA LEU A 5 -18.80 31.61 7.44
C LEU A 5 -17.60 30.66 7.29
N ILE A 6 -17.48 29.67 8.17
CA ILE A 6 -16.43 28.63 8.11
C ILE A 6 -16.69 27.65 6.97
N THR A 7 -17.96 27.29 6.72
CA THR A 7 -18.35 26.48 5.56
C THR A 7 -18.08 27.21 4.24
N ALA A 8 -18.32 28.52 4.17
CA ALA A 8 -18.01 29.33 3.01
C ALA A 8 -16.49 29.51 2.80
N LEU A 9 -15.72 29.64 3.89
CA LEU A 9 -14.26 29.79 3.83
C LEU A 9 -13.55 28.51 3.36
N LEU A 10 -14.11 27.33 3.66
CA LEU A 10 -13.57 26.02 3.26
C LEU A 10 -13.95 25.60 1.84
N LEU A 11 -14.96 26.24 1.23
CA LEU A 11 -15.35 26.02 -0.17
C LEU A 11 -14.42 26.70 -1.19
N VAL A 12 -13.59 27.65 -0.73
CA VAL A 12 -12.66 28.45 -1.56
C VAL A 12 -11.29 27.78 -1.73
N THR A 13 -10.97 26.81 -0.87
CA THR A 13 -9.75 25.99 -0.97
C THR A 13 -10.13 24.61 -1.48
N ASP A 14 -9.39 24.06 -2.44
CA ASP A 14 -9.51 22.69 -3.01
C ASP A 14 -9.25 21.55 -1.97
N GLY A 15 -9.67 21.76 -0.73
CA GLY A 15 -9.62 20.82 0.37
C GLY A 15 -10.88 19.94 0.44
N PRO A 16 -10.83 18.87 1.23
CA PRO A 16 -11.88 17.87 1.20
C PRO A 16 -13.17 18.38 1.85
N TRP A 17 -14.19 18.61 1.01
CA TRP A 17 -15.53 19.09 1.38
C TRP A 17 -16.23 18.26 2.48
N TRP A 18 -15.78 17.03 2.74
CA TRP A 18 -16.26 16.19 3.83
C TRP A 18 -15.95 16.75 5.23
N LEU A 19 -14.91 17.58 5.40
CA LEU A 19 -14.60 18.24 6.67
C LEU A 19 -15.69 19.22 7.11
N GLY A 20 -16.28 19.97 6.18
CA GLY A 20 -17.37 20.92 6.46
C GLY A 20 -18.69 20.21 6.81
N VAL A 21 -18.96 19.08 6.16
CA VAL A 21 -20.14 18.24 6.46
C VAL A 21 -19.99 17.56 7.84
N VAL A 22 -18.79 17.09 8.19
CA VAL A 22 -18.50 16.48 9.49
C VAL A 22 -18.62 17.48 10.64
N LEU A 23 -18.14 18.72 10.46
CA LEU A 23 -18.28 19.80 11.45
C LEU A 23 -19.75 20.26 11.61
N GLY A 24 -20.50 20.33 10.51
CA GLY A 24 -21.92 20.71 10.53
C GLY A 24 -22.83 19.65 11.16
N VAL A 25 -22.60 18.37 10.87
CA VAL A 25 -23.37 17.24 11.43
C VAL A 25 -22.98 16.97 12.89
N GLY A 26 -21.72 17.22 13.27
CA GLY A 26 -21.24 17.07 14.65
C GLY A 26 -21.92 17.97 15.69
N MET A 27 -22.55 19.08 15.28
CA MET A 27 -23.31 19.95 16.18
C MET A 27 -24.73 19.45 16.49
N MET A 28 -25.31 18.54 15.69
CA MET A 28 -26.71 18.10 15.85
C MET A 28 -26.83 16.80 16.66
N SER A 29 -25.79 15.95 16.65
CA SER A 29 -25.59 14.88 17.61
C SER A 29 -24.12 14.42 17.57
N PRO A 30 -23.31 14.66 18.62
CA PRO A 30 -21.86 14.40 18.61
C PRO A 30 -21.51 12.90 18.48
N THR A 31 -22.44 11.98 18.77
CA THR A 31 -22.21 10.53 18.71
C THR A 31 -22.29 9.95 17.30
N LEU A 32 -23.19 10.46 16.45
CA LEU A 32 -23.38 9.98 15.08
C LEU A 32 -22.25 10.42 14.14
N GLY A 33 -21.71 11.63 14.35
CA GLY A 33 -20.58 12.13 13.57
C GLY A 33 -19.30 11.30 13.78
N LEU A 34 -19.04 10.87 15.03
CA LEU A 34 -17.86 10.09 15.38
C LEU A 34 -17.88 8.69 14.72
N LEU A 35 -19.06 8.06 14.64
CA LEU A 35 -19.22 6.70 14.11
C LEU A 35 -19.04 6.65 12.59
N LEU A 36 -19.53 7.65 11.87
CA LEU A 36 -19.42 7.73 10.40
C LEU A 36 -17.99 8.01 9.94
N VAL A 37 -17.24 8.86 10.67
CA VAL A 37 -15.82 9.14 10.40
C VAL A 37 -14.97 7.90 10.64
N GLY A 38 -15.19 7.18 11.76
CA GLY A 38 -14.49 5.93 12.05
C GLY A 38 -14.74 4.84 11.00
N GLY A 39 -15.99 4.69 10.56
CA GLY A 39 -16.37 3.71 9.53
C GLY A 39 -15.77 3.99 8.16
N ALA A 40 -15.71 5.26 7.75
CA ALA A 40 -15.14 5.66 6.47
C ALA A 40 -13.61 5.40 6.40
N VAL A 41 -12.90 5.68 7.48
CA VAL A 41 -11.45 5.41 7.60
C VAL A 41 -11.16 3.90 7.61
N ALA A 42 -11.97 3.10 8.31
CA ALA A 42 -11.81 1.65 8.32
C ALA A 42 -12.08 1.02 6.93
N ALA A 43 -13.12 1.50 6.23
CA ALA A 43 -13.46 1.03 4.89
C ALA A 43 -12.39 1.41 3.84
N SER A 44 -11.73 2.57 3.98
CA SER A 44 -10.64 2.96 3.07
C SER A 44 -9.39 2.10 3.25
N LEU A 45 -9.14 1.59 4.46
CA LEU A 45 -8.02 0.69 4.74
C LEU A 45 -8.24 -0.73 4.18
N PHE A 46 -9.49 -1.21 4.18
CA PHE A 46 -9.83 -2.57 3.73
C PHE A 46 -9.87 -2.72 2.20
N ARG A 47 -10.01 -1.62 1.44
CA ARG A 47 -10.17 -1.65 -0.02
C ARG A 47 -8.88 -1.80 -0.82
N ARG A 48 -7.72 -1.97 -0.18
CA ARG A 48 -6.44 -2.04 -0.90
C ARG A 48 -6.17 -3.44 -1.45
N THR A 49 -6.59 -3.58 -2.70
CA THR A 49 -6.54 -4.77 -3.56
C THR A 49 -5.18 -5.44 -3.65
N ARG A 50 -5.26 -6.78 -3.74
CA ARG A 50 -4.19 -7.72 -4.08
C ARG A 50 -3.54 -7.32 -5.41
N ARG A 51 -2.36 -6.68 -5.36
CA ARG A 51 -1.47 -6.62 -6.51
C ARG A 51 -0.85 -8.00 -6.74
N PRO A 52 -0.78 -8.52 -7.98
CA PRO A 52 -0.01 -9.71 -8.30
C PRO A 52 1.42 -9.53 -7.76
N SER A 53 1.88 -10.51 -6.98
CA SER A 53 3.01 -10.33 -6.10
C SER A 53 4.32 -10.24 -6.89
N ALA A 54 5.14 -9.23 -6.64
CA ALA A 54 6.54 -9.16 -7.09
C ALA A 54 7.31 -10.46 -6.81
N THR A 55 6.86 -11.24 -5.81
CA THR A 55 7.29 -12.61 -5.51
C THR A 55 7.25 -13.55 -6.70
N VAL A 56 6.20 -13.51 -7.52
CA VAL A 56 6.02 -14.43 -8.64
C VAL A 56 7.07 -14.18 -9.73
N LEU A 57 7.30 -12.90 -10.06
CA LEU A 57 8.31 -12.51 -11.06
C LEU A 57 9.71 -12.98 -10.67
N THR A 58 10.12 -12.77 -9.42
CA THR A 58 11.44 -13.21 -8.96
C THR A 58 11.57 -14.73 -8.98
N GLY A 59 10.52 -15.47 -8.60
CA GLY A 59 10.51 -16.92 -8.73
C GLY A 59 10.70 -17.40 -10.18
N CYS A 60 10.08 -16.71 -11.16
CA CYS A 60 10.32 -17.00 -12.57
C CYS A 60 11.78 -16.75 -12.98
N VAL A 61 12.38 -15.64 -12.54
CA VAL A 61 13.79 -15.33 -12.82
C VAL A 61 14.72 -16.36 -12.17
N ASP A 62 14.39 -16.85 -10.97
CA ASP A 62 15.15 -17.90 -10.29
C ASP A 62 15.13 -19.22 -11.08
N ILE A 63 13.98 -19.58 -11.66
CA ILE A 63 13.85 -20.76 -12.52
C ILE A 63 14.67 -20.58 -13.80
N ILE A 64 14.58 -19.41 -14.45
CA ILE A 64 15.37 -19.12 -15.67
C ILE A 64 16.86 -19.24 -15.38
N ALA A 65 17.32 -18.65 -14.27
CA ALA A 65 18.69 -18.74 -13.83
C ALA A 65 19.14 -20.20 -13.57
N ALA A 66 18.28 -21.01 -12.94
CA ALA A 66 18.55 -22.42 -12.71
C ALA A 66 18.66 -23.25 -14.00
N GLU A 67 17.77 -23.04 -14.96
CA GLU A 67 17.81 -23.70 -16.27
C GLU A 67 19.05 -23.28 -17.09
N LEU A 68 19.44 -22.00 -17.02
CA LEU A 68 20.66 -21.53 -17.67
C LEU A 68 21.92 -22.16 -17.05
N ARG A 69 21.95 -22.34 -15.72
CA ARG A 69 23.04 -23.05 -15.04
C ARG A 69 23.09 -24.54 -15.34
N SER A 70 21.96 -25.17 -15.66
CA SER A 70 21.91 -26.57 -16.11
C SER A 70 22.35 -26.74 -17.57
N GLY A 71 22.63 -25.64 -18.28
CA GLY A 71 23.09 -25.64 -19.66
C GLY A 71 21.96 -25.57 -20.69
N GLN A 72 20.71 -25.29 -20.28
CA GLN A 72 19.63 -25.06 -21.23
C GLN A 72 19.85 -23.79 -22.05
N SER A 73 19.28 -23.77 -23.26
CA SER A 73 19.24 -22.56 -24.07
C SER A 73 18.41 -21.47 -23.38
N LEU A 74 18.78 -20.20 -23.61
CA LEU A 74 18.04 -19.05 -23.06
C LEU A 74 16.54 -19.11 -23.39
N ARG A 75 16.20 -19.53 -24.61
CA ARG A 75 14.79 -19.68 -25.03
C ARG A 75 14.04 -20.72 -24.20
N GLN A 76 14.65 -21.88 -23.96
CA GLN A 76 14.04 -22.93 -23.14
C GLN A 76 13.94 -22.52 -21.68
N ALA A 77 14.97 -21.87 -21.14
CA ALA A 77 14.97 -21.35 -19.77
C ALA A 77 13.83 -20.34 -19.55
N VAL A 78 13.69 -19.37 -20.45
CA VAL A 78 12.61 -18.36 -20.42
C VAL A 78 11.23 -19.01 -20.57
N ALA A 79 11.09 -19.98 -21.48
CA ALA A 79 9.85 -20.74 -21.63
C ALA A 79 9.47 -21.50 -20.34
N THR A 80 10.43 -22.13 -19.67
CA THR A 80 10.21 -22.85 -18.41
C THR A 80 9.82 -21.91 -17.26
N GLY A 81 10.50 -20.77 -17.14
CA GLY A 81 10.14 -19.74 -16.15
C GLY A 81 8.76 -19.15 -16.40
N ALA A 82 8.39 -18.97 -17.66
CA ALA A 82 7.07 -18.46 -18.05
C ALA A 82 5.93 -19.43 -17.72
N ARG A 83 6.11 -20.73 -17.99
CA ARG A 83 5.16 -21.78 -17.59
C ARG A 83 4.86 -21.77 -16.09
N HIS A 84 5.90 -21.59 -15.28
CA HIS A 84 5.77 -21.62 -13.81
C HIS A 84 5.14 -20.36 -13.21
N SER A 85 5.02 -19.27 -13.97
CA SER A 85 4.48 -18.02 -13.45
C SER A 85 3.01 -18.13 -13.01
N GLY A 86 2.19 -18.89 -13.75
CA GLY A 86 0.72 -18.93 -13.56
C GLY A 86 0.02 -17.56 -13.72
N VAL A 87 0.70 -16.55 -14.29
CA VAL A 87 0.19 -15.18 -14.43
C VAL A 87 -0.31 -14.96 -15.86
N PRO A 88 -1.51 -14.36 -16.06
CA PRO A 88 -2.02 -14.06 -17.39
C PRO A 88 -1.03 -13.26 -18.24
N GLY A 89 -0.77 -13.71 -19.47
CA GLY A 89 0.13 -13.06 -20.42
C GLY A 89 1.54 -13.65 -20.49
N TRP A 90 1.95 -14.48 -19.52
CA TRP A 90 3.21 -15.22 -19.60
C TRP A 90 3.15 -16.41 -20.57
N GLU A 91 1.96 -16.94 -20.88
CA GLU A 91 1.80 -17.98 -21.91
C GLU A 91 2.31 -17.48 -23.27
N GLN A 92 2.12 -16.18 -23.55
CA GLN A 92 2.61 -15.57 -24.78
C GLN A 92 4.13 -15.37 -24.76
N VAL A 93 4.74 -15.18 -23.58
CA VAL A 93 6.19 -15.11 -23.41
C VAL A 93 6.81 -16.48 -23.69
N GLU A 94 6.20 -17.54 -23.17
CA GLU A 94 6.58 -18.92 -23.49
C GLU A 94 6.48 -19.19 -24.99
N ALA A 95 5.30 -18.96 -25.58
CA ALA A 95 5.06 -19.24 -26.99
C ALA A 95 6.03 -18.47 -27.90
N ARG A 96 6.28 -17.19 -27.62
CA ARG A 96 7.23 -16.36 -28.41
C ARG A 96 8.67 -16.83 -28.25
N SER A 97 9.06 -17.28 -27.05
CA SER A 97 10.41 -17.82 -26.81
C SER A 97 10.64 -19.10 -27.61
N LEU A 98 9.66 -20.01 -27.62
CA LEU A 98 9.72 -21.27 -28.36
C LEU A 98 9.60 -21.08 -29.88
N ALA A 99 8.84 -20.08 -30.33
CA ALA A 99 8.76 -19.68 -31.74
C ALA A 99 10.08 -19.11 -32.28
N GLY A 100 11.04 -18.81 -31.41
CA GLY A 100 12.38 -18.38 -31.79
C GLY A 100 12.49 -16.91 -32.17
N LEU A 101 11.55 -16.08 -31.70
CA LEU A 101 11.63 -14.63 -31.81
C LEU A 101 12.86 -14.09 -31.04
N PRO A 102 13.38 -12.92 -31.42
CA PRO A 102 14.41 -12.22 -30.65
C PRO A 102 13.96 -12.02 -29.19
N MET A 103 14.87 -12.20 -28.22
CA MET A 103 14.50 -12.08 -26.80
C MET A 103 14.08 -10.65 -26.41
N ALA A 104 14.54 -9.65 -27.18
CA ALA A 104 14.04 -8.28 -27.07
C ALA A 104 12.53 -8.17 -27.35
N ASP A 105 12.03 -8.86 -28.39
CA ASP A 105 10.62 -8.87 -28.77
C ASP A 105 9.78 -9.72 -27.80
N VAL A 106 10.34 -10.82 -27.32
CA VAL A 106 9.76 -11.61 -26.22
C VAL A 106 9.57 -10.73 -24.98
N GLY A 107 10.60 -9.96 -24.61
CA GLY A 107 10.56 -9.00 -23.52
C GLY A 107 9.52 -7.90 -23.75
N ALA A 108 9.38 -7.37 -24.96
CA ALA A 108 8.35 -6.37 -25.28
C ALA A 108 6.92 -6.88 -25.04
N GLY A 109 6.68 -8.19 -25.21
CA GLY A 109 5.42 -8.84 -24.87
C GLY A 109 5.14 -8.96 -23.36
N LEU A 110 6.16 -8.79 -22.50
CA LEU A 110 6.05 -8.92 -21.06
C LEU A 110 5.41 -7.66 -20.43
N ARG A 111 4.11 -7.75 -20.14
CA ARG A 111 3.33 -6.71 -19.46
C ARG A 111 3.41 -6.80 -17.94
N VAL A 112 4.64 -6.73 -17.41
CA VAL A 112 4.85 -6.64 -15.96
C VAL A 112 5.09 -5.18 -15.57
N PRO A 113 4.19 -4.57 -14.77
CA PRO A 113 4.37 -3.20 -14.31
C PRO A 113 5.46 -3.11 -13.23
N GLY A 114 6.10 -1.94 -13.15
CA GLY A 114 7.13 -1.65 -12.14
C GLY A 114 8.57 -1.89 -12.61
N ALA A 115 9.51 -1.52 -11.73
CA ALA A 115 10.94 -1.48 -12.06
C ALA A 115 11.55 -2.86 -12.33
N ASP A 116 11.06 -3.93 -11.69
CA ASP A 116 11.56 -5.29 -11.93
C ASP A 116 11.16 -5.83 -13.30
N GLY A 117 9.95 -5.48 -13.79
CA GLY A 117 9.52 -5.80 -15.15
C GLY A 117 10.38 -5.09 -16.20
N ILE A 118 10.71 -3.81 -15.98
CA ILE A 118 11.62 -3.04 -16.85
C ILE A 118 13.01 -3.69 -16.88
N ARG A 119 13.55 -4.06 -15.71
CA ARG A 119 14.85 -4.74 -15.60
C ARG A 119 14.88 -6.06 -16.34
N LEU A 120 13.84 -6.89 -16.20
CA LEU A 120 13.77 -8.17 -16.89
C LEU A 120 13.75 -7.99 -18.42
N ARG A 121 13.00 -7.02 -18.95
CA ARG A 121 13.00 -6.72 -20.39
C ARG A 121 14.38 -6.30 -20.90
N ALA A 122 15.09 -5.46 -20.13
CA ALA A 122 16.44 -5.04 -20.48
C ALA A 122 17.42 -6.22 -20.46
N VAL A 123 17.35 -7.08 -19.43
CA VAL A 123 18.20 -8.28 -19.33
C VAL A 123 17.91 -9.26 -20.48
N LEU A 124 16.65 -9.47 -20.86
CA LEU A 124 16.29 -10.31 -22.01
C LEU A 124 16.90 -9.79 -23.32
N ALA A 125 16.85 -8.47 -23.55
CA ALA A 125 17.45 -7.86 -24.73
C ALA A 125 18.98 -8.00 -24.77
N ILE A 126 19.65 -7.90 -23.62
CA ILE A 126 21.11 -8.02 -23.52
C ILE A 126 21.55 -9.48 -23.62
N ALA A 127 20.87 -10.40 -22.93
CA ALA A 127 21.24 -11.80 -22.84
C ALA A 127 21.24 -12.52 -24.19
N ASP A 128 20.41 -12.09 -25.14
CA ASP A 128 20.41 -12.61 -26.53
C ASP A 128 21.78 -12.41 -27.23
N THR A 129 22.50 -11.35 -26.85
CA THR A 129 23.82 -11.01 -27.41
C THR A 129 24.99 -11.58 -26.60
N THR A 130 24.75 -11.96 -25.33
CA THR A 130 25.81 -12.40 -24.40
C THR A 130 26.13 -13.91 -24.50
N GLY A 131 25.31 -14.69 -25.21
CA GLY A 131 25.57 -16.11 -25.46
C GLY A 131 25.66 -16.96 -24.17
N GLY A 132 26.70 -17.79 -24.05
CA GLY A 132 26.87 -18.74 -22.94
C GLY A 132 27.02 -18.14 -21.54
N GLN A 133 27.15 -16.81 -21.41
CA GLN A 133 27.18 -16.11 -20.13
C GLN A 133 25.83 -15.54 -19.69
N ALA A 134 24.73 -15.86 -20.39
CA ALA A 134 23.39 -15.45 -19.98
C ALA A 134 23.07 -15.87 -18.53
N SER A 135 23.57 -17.03 -18.07
CA SER A 135 23.44 -17.49 -16.68
C SER A 135 23.92 -16.45 -15.66
N VAL A 136 25.08 -15.82 -15.91
CA VAL A 136 25.68 -14.81 -15.02
C VAL A 136 24.79 -13.57 -14.93
N VAL A 137 24.22 -13.12 -16.06
CA VAL A 137 23.36 -11.94 -16.10
C VAL A 137 22.03 -12.20 -15.38
N PHE A 138 21.44 -13.39 -15.57
CA PHE A 138 20.23 -13.80 -14.87
C PHE A 138 20.45 -14.07 -13.39
N ASP A 139 21.61 -14.58 -12.98
CA ASP A 139 22.00 -14.74 -11.57
C ASP A 139 22.08 -13.38 -10.86
N ALA A 140 22.76 -12.41 -11.48
CA ALA A 140 22.84 -11.05 -10.95
C ALA A 140 21.45 -10.38 -10.87
N LEU A 141 20.57 -10.63 -11.84
CA LEU A 141 19.20 -10.15 -11.80
C LEU A 141 18.41 -10.79 -10.66
N ALA A 142 18.49 -12.11 -10.51
CA ALA A 142 17.85 -12.88 -9.46
C ALA A 142 18.29 -12.39 -8.07
N ASP A 143 19.59 -12.22 -7.84
CA ASP A 143 20.14 -11.67 -6.60
C ASP A 143 19.63 -10.26 -6.32
N THR A 144 19.61 -9.40 -7.33
CA THR A 144 19.11 -8.03 -7.18
C THR A 144 17.63 -8.01 -6.80
N MET A 145 16.82 -8.85 -7.44
CA MET A 145 15.39 -8.97 -7.13
C MET A 145 15.18 -9.55 -5.72
N ARG A 146 15.90 -10.59 -5.32
CA ARG A 146 15.85 -11.16 -3.97
C ARG A 146 16.21 -10.13 -2.91
N ARG A 147 17.28 -9.35 -3.12
CA ARG A 147 17.69 -8.28 -2.21
C ARG A 147 16.64 -7.19 -2.10
N ARG A 148 15.99 -6.81 -3.21
CA ARG A 148 14.88 -5.85 -3.18
C ARG A 148 13.69 -6.39 -2.40
N GLN A 149 13.33 -7.65 -2.59
CA GLN A 149 12.25 -8.25 -1.82
C GLN A 149 12.58 -8.35 -0.32
N SER A 150 13.83 -8.64 0.06
CA SER A 150 14.22 -8.66 1.48
C SER A 150 14.10 -7.25 2.08
N LEU A 151 14.59 -6.23 1.37
CA LEU A 151 14.45 -4.83 1.76
C LEU A 151 12.98 -4.40 1.88
N ASP A 152 12.12 -4.81 0.94
CA ASP A 152 10.69 -4.50 1.01
C ASP A 152 10.01 -5.23 2.18
N ARG A 153 10.41 -6.47 2.48
CA ARG A 153 9.94 -7.19 3.67
C ARG A 153 10.38 -6.48 4.95
N GLU A 154 11.64 -6.08 5.06
CA GLU A 154 12.18 -5.32 6.19
C GLU A 154 11.42 -3.99 6.37
N ARG A 155 11.21 -3.24 5.29
CA ARG A 155 10.41 -2.00 5.30
C ARG A 155 8.97 -2.24 5.76
N ARG A 156 8.32 -3.30 5.27
CA ARG A 156 6.96 -3.67 5.70
C ARG A 156 6.92 -4.05 7.18
N MET A 157 7.91 -4.77 7.69
CA MET A 157 7.99 -5.10 9.11
C MET A 157 8.22 -3.84 9.96
N ALA A 158 9.16 -2.99 9.57
CA ALA A 158 9.45 -1.73 10.26
C ALA A 158 8.24 -0.79 10.29
N THR A 159 7.54 -0.64 9.16
CA THR A 159 6.32 0.17 9.09
C THR A 159 5.16 -0.46 9.85
N ALA A 160 5.00 -1.79 9.83
CA ALA A 160 3.98 -2.47 10.62
C ALA A 160 4.21 -2.26 12.12
N GLN A 161 5.45 -2.35 12.59
CA GLN A 161 5.81 -2.04 13.97
C GLN A 161 5.52 -0.59 14.32
N ALA A 162 5.95 0.36 13.51
CA ALA A 162 5.68 1.79 13.73
C ALA A 162 4.18 2.07 13.79
N ARG A 163 3.39 1.47 12.89
CA ARG A 163 1.92 1.57 12.88
C ARG A 163 1.28 0.92 14.10
N PHE A 164 1.80 -0.22 14.57
CA PHE A 164 1.32 -0.87 15.78
C PHE A 164 1.57 0.00 17.01
N SER A 165 2.79 0.52 17.19
CA SER A 165 3.12 1.43 18.28
C SER A 165 2.28 2.71 18.24
N ALA A 166 2.10 3.30 17.05
CA ALA A 166 1.23 4.46 16.87
C ALA A 166 -0.23 4.13 17.21
N GLY A 167 -0.71 2.95 16.81
CA GLY A 167 -2.06 2.48 17.12
C GLY A 167 -2.30 2.28 18.61
N VAL A 168 -1.32 1.75 19.35
CA VAL A 168 -1.40 1.60 20.82
C VAL A 168 -1.48 2.96 21.51
N ILE A 169 -0.63 3.92 21.11
CA ILE A 169 -0.62 5.28 21.69
C ILE A 169 -1.92 6.01 21.35
N ALA A 170 -2.37 5.93 20.10
CA ALA A 170 -3.61 6.54 19.64
C ALA A 170 -4.87 5.87 20.22
N GLY A 171 -4.79 4.60 20.62
CA GLY A 171 -5.90 3.88 21.25
C GLY A 171 -6.09 4.22 22.73
N GLY A 172 -5.08 4.77 23.40
CA GLY A 172 -5.13 5.11 24.82
C GLY A 172 -6.29 6.03 25.19
N PRO A 173 -6.46 7.21 24.56
CA PRO A 173 -7.55 8.11 24.87
C PRO A 173 -8.92 7.56 24.44
N LEU A 174 -9.00 6.81 23.34
CA LEU A 174 -10.20 6.05 22.94
C LEU A 174 -10.68 5.07 24.02
N ILE A 175 -9.76 4.31 24.62
CA ILE A 175 -10.07 3.38 25.72
C ILE A 175 -10.56 4.17 26.94
N ALA A 176 -9.92 5.30 27.27
CA ALA A 176 -10.36 6.17 28.36
C ALA A 176 -11.76 6.76 28.11
N LEU A 177 -12.06 7.16 26.88
CA LEU A 177 -13.36 7.67 26.45
C LEU A 177 -14.44 6.58 26.54
N LEU A 178 -14.14 5.36 26.07
CA LEU A 178 -15.02 4.21 26.17
C LEU A 178 -15.31 3.86 27.64
N TRP A 179 -14.28 3.91 28.49
CA TRP A 179 -14.43 3.70 29.93
C TRP A 179 -15.31 4.78 30.59
N LEU A 180 -15.12 6.06 30.21
CA LEU A 180 -15.99 7.16 30.68
C LEU A 180 -17.43 7.02 30.21
N LEU A 181 -17.64 6.47 29.00
CA LEU A 181 -18.96 6.18 28.45
C LEU A 181 -19.64 5.05 29.22
N MET A 182 -18.95 3.93 29.46
CA MET A 182 -19.50 2.79 30.19
C MET A 182 -19.83 3.14 31.66
N THR A 183 -19.04 4.00 32.28
CA THR A 183 -19.28 4.45 33.67
C THR A 183 -20.34 5.57 33.79
N GLY A 184 -20.89 6.04 32.67
CA GLY A 184 -21.82 7.18 32.62
C GLY A 184 -21.20 8.52 33.10
N ALA A 185 -19.90 8.55 33.38
CA ALA A 185 -19.18 9.73 33.81
C ALA A 185 -19.05 10.75 32.66
N LEU A 186 -19.00 10.28 31.41
CA LEU A 186 -19.01 11.13 30.22
C LEU A 186 -20.26 12.02 30.18
N GLY A 187 -21.44 11.43 30.40
CA GLY A 187 -22.71 12.16 30.42
C GLY A 187 -22.76 13.21 31.52
N ARG A 188 -22.25 12.89 32.71
CA ARG A 188 -22.16 13.81 33.86
C ARG A 188 -21.15 14.94 33.64
N MET A 189 -20.03 14.68 32.96
CA MET A 189 -19.07 15.74 32.61
C MET A 189 -19.60 16.70 31.55
N LEU A 190 -20.43 16.20 30.64
CA LEU A 190 -21.06 17.00 29.59
C LEU A 190 -22.21 17.87 30.12
N THR A 191 -22.96 17.38 31.12
CA THR A 191 -24.14 18.09 31.67
C THR A 191 -23.89 18.81 33.00
N GLY A 192 -22.88 18.40 33.76
CA GLY A 192 -22.63 18.87 35.13
C GLY A 192 -21.74 20.12 35.27
N GLY A 193 -21.09 20.60 34.21
CA GLY A 193 -20.30 21.83 34.26
C GLY A 193 -19.58 22.20 32.96
N GLY A 194 -19.46 23.50 32.67
CA GLY A 194 -18.88 24.00 31.41
C GLY A 194 -17.43 23.58 31.16
N ILE A 195 -16.61 23.45 32.21
CA ILE A 195 -15.20 23.06 32.08
C ILE A 195 -15.06 21.58 31.65
N GLY A 196 -15.90 20.69 32.18
CA GLY A 196 -15.88 19.25 31.83
C GLY A 196 -16.23 19.01 30.36
N ALA A 197 -17.26 19.71 29.87
CA ALA A 197 -17.64 19.67 28.46
C ALA A 197 -16.52 20.18 27.54
N VAL A 198 -15.85 21.28 27.92
CA VAL A 198 -14.72 21.84 27.15
C VAL A 198 -13.56 20.85 27.06
N ILE A 199 -13.17 20.20 28.17
CA ILE A 199 -12.08 19.23 28.19
C ILE A 199 -12.37 18.04 27.27
N VAL A 200 -13.60 17.49 27.35
CA VAL A 200 -14.01 16.35 26.50
C VAL A 200 -14.01 16.73 25.02
N VAL A 201 -14.58 17.89 24.68
CA VAL A 201 -14.66 18.36 23.29
C VAL A 201 -13.27 18.64 22.71
N VAL A 202 -12.42 19.37 23.43
CA VAL A 202 -11.07 19.71 22.98
C VAL A 202 -10.19 18.46 22.90
N GLY A 203 -10.27 17.56 23.88
CA GLY A 203 -9.53 16.30 23.88
C GLY A 203 -9.91 15.40 22.70
N THR A 204 -11.21 15.24 22.44
CA THR A 204 -11.71 14.45 21.31
C THR A 204 -11.31 15.07 19.98
N MET A 205 -11.37 16.41 19.85
CA MET A 205 -10.89 17.13 18.66
C MET A 205 -9.40 16.87 18.40
N LEU A 206 -8.58 16.95 19.45
CA LEU A 206 -7.14 16.73 19.34
C LEU A 206 -6.82 15.27 18.98
N GLU A 207 -7.56 14.32 19.54
CA GLU A 207 -7.44 12.89 19.21
C GLU A 207 -7.81 12.61 17.75
N LEU A 208 -8.93 13.17 17.27
CA LEU A 208 -9.33 13.07 15.87
C LEU A 208 -8.30 13.72 14.93
N ALA A 209 -7.73 14.85 15.32
CA ALA A 209 -6.64 15.50 14.58
C ALA A 209 -5.38 14.61 14.52
N GLY A 210 -5.01 13.97 15.63
CA GLY A 210 -3.88 13.03 15.68
C GLY A 210 -4.07 11.80 14.79
N VAL A 211 -5.23 11.15 14.88
CA VAL A 211 -5.55 9.97 14.05
C VAL A 211 -5.60 10.35 12.56
N SER A 212 -6.23 11.48 12.22
CA SER A 212 -6.32 11.94 10.84
C SER A 212 -4.96 12.30 10.24
N LEU A 213 -4.05 12.91 11.02
CA LEU A 213 -2.67 13.16 10.60
C LEU A 213 -1.93 11.86 10.26
N VAL A 214 -2.06 10.83 11.11
CA VAL A 214 -1.43 9.51 10.89
C VAL A 214 -1.98 8.86 9.62
N VAL A 215 -3.30 8.88 9.41
CA VAL A 215 -3.92 8.35 8.18
C VAL A 215 -3.47 9.11 6.94
N TRP A 216 -3.37 10.44 7.04
CA TRP A 216 -2.89 11.29 5.95
C TRP A 216 -1.43 11.01 5.60
N MET A 217 -0.56 10.83 6.60
CA MET A 217 0.84 10.46 6.38
C MET A 217 0.97 9.14 5.63
N ILE A 218 0.22 8.12 6.04
CA ILE A 218 0.21 6.80 5.39
C ILE A 218 -0.28 6.92 3.94
N ALA A 219 -1.33 7.70 3.68
CA ALA A 219 -1.86 7.89 2.33
C ALA A 219 -0.88 8.66 1.42
N ARG A 220 -0.05 9.56 1.98
CA ARG A 220 0.91 10.37 1.23
C ARG A 220 2.14 9.58 0.78
N GLU A 221 2.57 8.57 1.54
CA GLU A 221 3.72 7.74 1.19
C GLU A 221 3.47 6.84 -0.03
N GLU A 222 2.23 6.49 -0.30
CA GLU A 222 1.88 5.58 -1.38
C GLU A 222 1.74 6.26 -2.75
N GLY A 223 1.83 7.59 -2.79
CA GLY A 223 1.74 8.43 -4.00
C GLY A 223 3.08 8.83 -4.61
N ARG A 224 4.22 8.36 -4.08
CA ARG A 224 5.58 8.59 -4.61
C ARG A 224 6.21 7.27 -5.04
#